data_AF-A0A0R2BJ83-F1
#
_entry.id   AF-A0A0R2BJ83-F1
#
_cell.length_a   1.000
_cell.length_b   1.000
_cell.length_c   1.000
_cell.angle_alpha   90.00
_cell.angle_beta   90.00
_cell.angle_gamma   90.00
#
_symmetry.space_group_name_H-M   'P 1'
#
loop_
_entity.id
_entity.type
_entity.pdbx_description
1 polymer ?
#
loop_
_entity_poly.entity_id
_entity_poly.type
_entity_poly.pdbx_seq_one_letter_code
_entity_poly.pdbx_strand_id
1 'polypeptide(L)'
;MPNKPLLAFDVGGTTIKYALLTPELTLEQTGSVPTNKNKDGQILKTLLELSQKFSHKYELAGIGISTAGIVASDGSIQYAGPTILDYQGTPLKARLEEATGLLVFVVNDVDAALLGEAVLGAAKNAKSAYCVALGTGIGGAYLANGQLASGAHGTANSLGYTLFCPKTQTNFEQRASTLSLEAKLAPFDLSVKEGFELAKAGQEPYLSLLKAWAKEVAQGLSNILLLFDPEVLLIGGAVCQQKDYLLQLLNEQLALILPPGLCQTQLKVATLADKAQLYGAVYPFIK
;
A
#
# COMPACT_ATOMS: atom_id res chain seq x y z
N MET A 1 18.41 8.23 13.09
CA MET A 1 18.76 6.93 12.46
C MET A 1 19.28 5.99 13.53
N PRO A 2 18.82 4.72 13.56
CA PRO A 2 19.25 3.74 14.55
C PRO A 2 20.66 3.23 14.24
N ASN A 3 21.45 2.96 15.29
CA ASN A 3 22.81 2.40 15.18
C ASN A 3 22.83 0.86 15.16
N LYS A 4 21.66 0.23 15.17
CA LYS A 4 21.45 -1.22 15.21
C LYS A 4 20.42 -1.61 14.16
N PRO A 5 20.46 -2.85 13.65
CA PRO A 5 19.48 -3.30 12.67
C PRO A 5 18.06 -3.33 13.24
N LEU A 6 17.08 -3.20 12.36
CA LEU A 6 15.66 -3.32 12.65
C LEU A 6 15.11 -4.61 12.02
N LEU A 7 14.13 -5.23 12.66
CA LEU A 7 13.40 -6.34 12.06
C LEU A 7 12.09 -5.84 11.45
N ALA A 8 11.92 -6.00 10.15
CA ALA A 8 10.72 -5.60 9.44
C ALA A 8 9.87 -6.84 9.10
N PHE A 9 8.56 -6.73 9.28
CA PHE A 9 7.57 -7.70 8.84
C PHE A 9 6.56 -7.04 7.89
N ASP A 10 6.07 -7.81 6.93
CA ASP A 10 4.91 -7.46 6.11
C ASP A 10 3.92 -8.63 6.12
N VAL A 11 2.81 -8.45 6.83
CA VAL A 11 1.79 -9.47 7.08
C VAL A 11 0.68 -9.33 6.03
N GLY A 12 0.81 -10.08 4.94
CA GLY A 12 -0.22 -10.20 3.91
C GLY A 12 -1.18 -11.37 4.16
N GLY A 13 -2.24 -11.46 3.36
CA GLY A 13 -3.25 -12.52 3.48
C GLY A 13 -2.74 -13.94 3.21
N THR A 14 -1.70 -14.08 2.39
CA THR A 14 -1.15 -15.38 1.97
C THR A 14 0.27 -15.61 2.47
N THR A 15 1.02 -14.55 2.73
CA THR A 15 2.45 -14.62 3.06
C THR A 15 2.82 -13.54 4.06
N ILE A 16 3.63 -13.92 5.05
CA ILE A 16 4.35 -13.01 5.94
C ILE A 16 5.76 -12.89 5.40
N LYS A 17 6.15 -11.70 4.92
CA LYS A 17 7.52 -11.40 4.55
C LYS A 17 8.27 -10.82 5.73
N TYR A 18 9.57 -11.02 5.78
CA TYR A 18 10.43 -10.42 6.80
C TYR A 18 11.80 -10.08 6.23
N ALA A 19 12.47 -9.11 6.86
CA ALA A 19 13.83 -8.74 6.55
C ALA A 19 14.49 -8.04 7.74
N LEU A 20 15.81 -8.14 7.81
CA LEU A 20 16.64 -7.28 8.66
C LEU A 20 16.96 -6.01 7.86
N LEU A 21 16.69 -4.83 8.42
CA LEU A 21 17.11 -3.56 7.84
C LEU A 21 18.33 -3.04 8.59
N THR A 22 19.46 -2.89 7.90
CA THR A 22 20.70 -2.37 8.50
C THR A 22 20.60 -0.85 8.78
N PRO A 23 21.48 -0.28 9.61
CA PRO A 23 21.58 1.19 9.80
C PRO A 23 21.74 1.98 8.49
N GLU A 24 22.34 1.38 7.46
CA GLU A 24 22.54 1.95 6.12
C GLU A 24 21.31 1.77 5.21
N LEU A 25 20.18 1.33 5.77
CA LEU A 25 18.92 1.07 5.06
C LEU A 25 19.02 -0.03 3.99
N THR A 26 19.89 -1.01 4.21
CA THR A 26 20.01 -2.19 3.35
C THR A 26 19.16 -3.33 3.90
N LEU A 27 18.37 -3.99 3.04
CA LEU A 27 17.62 -5.19 3.43
C LEU A 27 18.52 -6.42 3.34
N GLU A 28 18.65 -7.11 4.45
CA GLU A 28 19.39 -8.37 4.60
C GLU A 28 18.48 -9.46 5.19
N GLN A 29 18.94 -10.71 5.13
CA GLN A 29 18.24 -11.85 5.74
C GLN A 29 16.75 -11.91 5.38
N THR A 30 16.43 -11.57 4.13
CA THR A 30 15.06 -11.52 3.63
C THR A 30 14.49 -12.92 3.53
N GLY A 31 13.21 -13.07 3.87
CA GLY A 31 12.51 -14.34 3.68
C GLY A 31 11.01 -14.16 3.74
N SER A 32 10.31 -15.28 3.59
CA SER A 32 8.86 -15.34 3.68
C SER A 32 8.39 -16.66 4.25
N VAL A 33 7.28 -16.64 4.96
CA VAL A 33 6.55 -17.82 5.43
C VAL A 33 5.06 -17.71 5.06
N PRO A 34 4.33 -18.82 4.88
CA PRO A 34 2.89 -18.75 4.63
C PRO A 34 2.14 -18.05 5.77
N THR A 35 1.15 -17.21 5.43
CA THR A 35 0.19 -16.70 6.41
C THR A 35 -0.82 -17.81 6.68
N ASN A 36 -0.61 -18.56 7.75
CA ASN A 36 -1.60 -19.53 8.22
C ASN A 36 -2.84 -18.79 8.72
N LYS A 37 -4.02 -19.43 8.63
CA LYS A 37 -5.27 -18.89 9.20
C LYS A 37 -5.01 -18.46 10.64
N ASN A 38 -5.47 -17.28 11.05
CA ASN A 38 -5.19 -16.73 12.38
C ASN A 38 -5.95 -17.44 13.53
N LYS A 39 -6.39 -18.67 13.31
CA LYS A 39 -6.98 -19.51 14.34
C LYS A 39 -6.02 -19.63 15.52
N ASP A 40 -6.48 -19.41 16.75
CA ASP A 40 -5.65 -19.50 17.96
C ASP A 40 -4.39 -18.60 17.92
N GLY A 41 -4.45 -17.48 17.20
CA GLY A 41 -3.39 -16.47 17.12
C GLY A 41 -2.12 -16.91 16.39
N GLN A 42 -2.23 -17.80 15.39
CA GLN A 42 -1.07 -18.33 14.65
C GLN A 42 -0.17 -17.25 14.05
N ILE A 43 -0.72 -16.15 13.54
CA ILE A 43 0.09 -15.07 12.96
C ILE A 43 1.00 -14.46 14.03
N LEU A 44 0.45 -14.17 15.21
CA LEU A 44 1.24 -13.64 16.32
C LEU A 44 2.32 -14.64 16.76
N LYS A 45 2.01 -15.94 16.83
CA LYS A 45 2.99 -16.99 17.16
C LYS A 45 4.14 -17.01 16.16
N THR A 46 3.84 -16.97 14.86
CA THR A 46 4.86 -16.92 13.80
C THR A 46 5.75 -15.68 13.92
N LEU A 47 5.16 -14.50 14.20
CA LEU A 47 5.93 -13.28 14.41
C LEU A 47 6.83 -13.37 15.65
N LEU A 48 6.36 -13.96 16.74
CA LEU A 48 7.15 -14.19 17.96
C LEU A 48 8.32 -15.13 17.70
N GLU A 49 8.08 -16.27 17.04
CA GLU A 49 9.11 -17.26 16.69
C GLU A 49 10.21 -16.64 15.81
N LEU A 50 9.82 -15.89 14.78
CA LEU A 50 10.77 -15.17 13.93
C LEU A 50 11.52 -14.10 14.72
N SER A 51 10.83 -13.30 15.53
CA SER A 51 11.46 -12.25 16.33
C SER A 51 12.50 -12.80 17.32
N GLN A 52 12.21 -13.92 17.98
CA GLN A 52 13.15 -14.62 18.86
C GLN A 52 14.36 -15.15 18.07
N LYS A 53 14.12 -15.83 16.94
CA LYS A 53 15.19 -16.34 16.07
C LYS A 53 16.18 -15.24 15.65
N PHE A 54 15.69 -14.06 15.30
CA PHE A 54 16.55 -12.93 14.93
C PHE A 54 17.22 -12.28 16.15
N SER A 55 16.50 -12.11 17.26
CA SER A 55 17.05 -11.53 18.50
C SER A 55 18.17 -12.36 19.12
N HIS A 56 18.20 -13.68 18.89
CA HIS A 56 19.32 -14.54 19.31
C HIS A 56 20.60 -14.33 18.49
N LYS A 57 20.50 -13.75 17.29
CA LYS A 57 21.63 -13.58 16.38
C LYS A 57 22.08 -12.12 16.23
N TYR A 58 21.17 -11.19 16.45
CA TYR A 58 21.37 -9.76 16.21
C TYR A 58 20.85 -8.95 17.40
N GLU A 59 21.59 -7.91 17.76
CA GLU A 59 21.11 -6.92 18.70
C GLU A 59 20.23 -5.91 17.95
N LEU A 60 18.91 -6.07 18.06
CA LEU A 60 17.94 -5.28 17.29
C LEU A 60 17.64 -3.93 17.99
N ALA A 61 17.42 -2.88 17.20
CA ALA A 61 16.90 -1.60 17.70
C ALA A 61 15.37 -1.63 17.93
N GLY A 62 14.64 -2.50 17.23
CA GLY A 62 13.19 -2.54 17.26
C GLY A 62 12.60 -3.40 16.14
N ILE A 63 11.27 -3.53 16.17
CA ILE A 63 10.49 -4.30 15.21
C ILE A 63 9.46 -3.38 14.54
N GLY A 64 9.43 -3.38 13.22
CA GLY A 64 8.39 -2.73 12.41
C GLY A 64 7.48 -3.76 11.76
N ILE A 65 6.18 -3.53 11.77
CA ILE A 65 5.19 -4.42 11.17
C ILE A 65 4.29 -3.63 10.22
N SER A 66 4.31 -3.98 8.94
CA SER A 66 3.26 -3.68 7.98
C SER A 66 2.20 -4.78 8.05
N THR A 67 0.92 -4.43 8.01
CA THR A 67 -0.14 -5.43 8.06
C THR A 67 -1.43 -5.00 7.36
N ALA A 68 -2.15 -5.97 6.80
CA ALA A 68 -3.49 -5.77 6.29
C ALA A 68 -4.49 -5.45 7.41
N GLY A 69 -5.37 -4.49 7.18
CA GLY A 69 -6.40 -4.06 8.13
C GLY A 69 -6.11 -2.70 8.77
N ILE A 70 -7.04 -2.24 9.58
CA ILE A 70 -6.94 -0.96 10.29
C ILE A 70 -6.21 -1.21 11.61
N VAL A 71 -5.14 -0.46 11.84
CA VAL A 71 -4.30 -0.55 13.03
C VAL A 71 -4.72 0.54 14.03
N ALA A 72 -5.02 0.13 15.25
CA ALA A 72 -5.32 1.06 16.35
C ALA A 72 -4.05 1.75 16.86
N SER A 73 -4.22 2.84 17.61
CA SER A 73 -3.11 3.60 18.21
C SER A 73 -2.22 2.78 19.15
N ASP A 74 -2.75 1.71 19.75
CA ASP A 74 -2.01 0.77 20.60
C ASP A 74 -1.31 -0.35 19.81
N GLY A 75 -1.41 -0.34 18.48
CA GLY A 75 -0.81 -1.34 17.58
C GLY A 75 -1.58 -2.67 17.52
N SER A 76 -2.82 -2.72 18.01
CA SER A 76 -3.74 -3.84 17.78
C SER A 76 -4.47 -3.71 16.44
N ILE A 77 -4.98 -4.83 15.93
CA ILE A 77 -5.81 -4.84 14.71
C ILE A 77 -7.23 -4.42 15.06
N GLN A 78 -7.60 -3.18 14.78
CA GLN A 78 -8.93 -2.63 15.05
C GLN A 78 -10.01 -3.25 14.16
N TYR A 79 -9.68 -3.44 12.88
CA TYR A 79 -10.57 -4.02 11.89
C TYR A 79 -9.77 -4.84 10.88
N ALA A 80 -10.26 -6.03 10.55
CA ALA A 80 -9.72 -6.86 9.50
C ALA A 80 -10.85 -7.28 8.55
N GLY A 81 -10.65 -7.05 7.26
CA GLY A 81 -11.53 -7.57 6.22
C GLY A 81 -11.32 -9.08 6.02
N PRO A 82 -11.97 -9.67 4.99
CA PRO A 82 -11.89 -11.11 4.72
C PRO A 82 -10.49 -11.60 4.33
N THR A 83 -9.54 -10.68 4.07
CA THR A 83 -8.14 -10.97 3.72
C THR A 83 -7.46 -11.85 4.76
N ILE A 84 -7.72 -11.62 6.06
CA ILE A 84 -7.20 -12.44 7.16
C ILE A 84 -8.33 -12.69 8.16
N LEU A 85 -8.90 -13.89 8.11
CA LEU A 85 -9.94 -14.32 9.05
C LEU A 85 -9.40 -14.40 10.49
N ASP A 86 -10.25 -14.08 11.46
CA ASP A 86 -9.96 -14.10 12.91
C ASP A 86 -8.80 -13.17 13.32
N TYR A 87 -8.52 -12.12 12.55
CA TYR A 87 -7.38 -11.22 12.79
C TYR A 87 -7.71 -10.00 13.66
N GLN A 88 -8.97 -9.56 13.64
CA GLN A 88 -9.42 -8.43 14.45
C GLN A 88 -9.21 -8.70 15.95
N GLY A 89 -8.73 -7.68 16.66
CA GLY A 89 -8.39 -7.73 18.08
C GLY A 89 -6.99 -8.30 18.36
N THR A 90 -6.23 -8.72 17.35
CA THR A 90 -4.87 -9.26 17.57
C THR A 90 -3.95 -8.16 18.11
N PRO A 91 -3.36 -8.31 19.33
CA PRO A 91 -2.57 -7.28 19.99
C PRO A 91 -1.08 -7.41 19.63
N LEU A 92 -0.75 -7.17 18.36
CA LEU A 92 0.60 -7.41 17.82
C LEU A 92 1.69 -6.69 18.60
N LYS A 93 1.54 -5.37 18.77
CA LYS A 93 2.52 -4.53 19.47
C LYS A 93 2.77 -5.02 20.89
N ALA A 94 1.73 -4.99 21.73
CA ALA A 94 1.87 -5.33 23.15
C ALA A 94 2.51 -6.70 23.38
N ARG A 95 2.11 -7.73 22.60
CA ARG A 95 2.62 -9.09 22.76
C ARG A 95 4.05 -9.27 22.28
N LEU A 96 4.46 -8.57 21.21
CA LEU A 96 5.85 -8.60 20.75
C LEU A 96 6.76 -7.79 21.69
N GLU A 97 6.31 -6.64 22.19
CA GLU A 97 7.07 -5.86 23.18
C GLU A 97 7.28 -6.66 24.46
N GLU A 98 6.22 -7.30 24.99
CA GLU A 98 6.31 -8.16 26.19
C GLU A 98 7.29 -9.31 26.01
N ALA A 99 7.29 -9.96 24.85
CA ALA A 99 8.12 -11.15 24.61
C ALA A 99 9.58 -10.84 24.26
N THR A 100 9.87 -9.67 23.70
CA THR A 100 11.20 -9.33 23.17
C THR A 100 11.90 -8.22 23.95
N GLY A 101 11.15 -7.39 24.68
CA GLY A 101 11.66 -6.16 25.31
C GLY A 101 12.04 -5.06 24.29
N LEU A 102 11.74 -5.25 23.01
CA LEU A 102 12.02 -4.29 21.94
C LEU A 102 10.86 -3.34 21.73
N LEU A 103 11.12 -2.13 21.22
CA LEU A 103 10.09 -1.25 20.72
C LEU A 103 9.44 -1.84 19.46
N VAL A 104 8.10 -1.80 19.39
CA VAL A 104 7.35 -2.31 18.24
C VAL A 104 6.44 -1.23 17.66
N PHE A 105 6.49 -1.06 16.34
CA PHE A 105 5.52 -0.25 15.59
C PHE A 105 4.74 -1.12 14.62
N VAL A 106 3.45 -0.82 14.50
CA VAL A 106 2.52 -1.52 13.60
C VAL A 106 1.86 -0.44 12.74
N VAL A 107 1.84 -0.68 11.43
CA VAL A 107 1.34 0.25 10.42
C VAL A 107 0.48 -0.52 9.42
N ASN A 108 -0.57 0.11 8.90
CA ASN A 108 -1.35 -0.45 7.80
C ASN A 108 -0.46 -0.64 6.55
N ASP A 109 -0.78 -1.62 5.71
CA ASP A 109 -0.03 -2.00 4.50
C ASP A 109 0.11 -0.88 3.45
N VAL A 110 -0.94 -0.10 3.19
CA VAL A 110 -0.90 1.01 2.23
C VAL A 110 -0.15 2.20 2.80
N ASP A 111 -0.34 2.48 4.09
CA ASP A 111 0.46 3.45 4.84
C ASP A 111 1.94 3.08 4.80
N ALA A 112 2.29 1.82 5.06
CA ALA A 112 3.65 1.31 4.98
C ALA A 112 4.21 1.41 3.56
N ALA A 113 3.41 1.13 2.52
CA ALA A 113 3.85 1.32 1.14
C ALA A 113 4.26 2.77 0.85
N LEU A 114 3.44 3.75 1.27
CA LEU A 114 3.78 5.18 1.12
C LEU A 114 5.00 5.56 1.94
N LEU A 115 5.08 5.12 3.20
CA LEU A 115 6.22 5.40 4.06
C LEU A 115 7.52 4.84 3.46
N GLY A 116 7.50 3.62 2.94
CA GLY A 116 8.65 3.04 2.25
C GLY A 116 9.10 3.88 1.06
N GLU A 117 8.16 4.30 0.22
CA GLU A 117 8.45 5.18 -0.93
C GLU A 117 8.99 6.55 -0.49
N ALA A 118 8.63 7.03 0.71
CA ALA A 118 9.19 8.24 1.29
C ALA A 118 10.63 8.04 1.84
N VAL A 119 11.00 6.83 2.27
CA VAL A 119 12.38 6.54 2.70
C VAL A 119 13.32 6.47 1.50
N LEU A 120 13.03 5.60 0.53
CA LEU A 120 13.98 5.26 -0.55
C LEU A 120 13.39 5.31 -1.96
N GLY A 121 12.09 5.52 -2.10
CA GLY A 121 11.39 5.39 -3.38
C GLY A 121 11.03 6.71 -4.05
N ALA A 122 9.92 6.71 -4.79
CA ALA A 122 9.49 7.79 -5.67
C ALA A 122 8.94 9.03 -4.93
N ALA A 123 8.63 8.89 -3.63
CA ALA A 123 8.27 9.99 -2.74
C ALA A 123 9.44 10.49 -1.89
N LYS A 124 10.67 10.00 -2.13
CA LYS A 124 11.86 10.48 -1.41
C LYS A 124 12.01 11.99 -1.59
N ASN A 125 12.19 12.69 -0.47
CA ASN A 125 12.29 14.16 -0.35
C ASN A 125 10.99 14.95 -0.58
N ALA A 126 9.86 14.30 -0.88
CA ALA A 126 8.57 14.99 -0.96
C ALA A 126 8.12 15.41 0.44
N LYS A 127 7.67 16.66 0.60
CA LYS A 127 7.09 17.14 1.87
C LYS A 127 5.66 16.66 2.05
N SER A 128 4.94 16.45 0.96
CA SER A 128 3.61 15.83 0.95
C SER A 128 3.51 14.82 -0.18
N ALA A 129 2.95 13.65 0.12
CA ALA A 129 2.75 12.60 -0.85
C ALA A 129 1.45 11.86 -0.55
N TYR A 130 0.73 11.47 -1.59
CA TYR A 130 -0.44 10.62 -1.48
C TYR A 130 -0.19 9.34 -2.26
N CYS A 131 -0.42 8.17 -1.68
CA CYS A 131 -0.37 6.89 -2.37
C CYS A 131 -1.79 6.38 -2.63
N VAL A 132 -2.05 5.95 -3.86
CA VAL A 132 -3.25 5.20 -4.24
C VAL A 132 -2.81 3.81 -4.67
N ALA A 133 -3.12 2.80 -3.87
CA ALA A 133 -2.81 1.42 -4.18
C ALA A 133 -3.95 0.79 -4.98
N LEU A 134 -3.71 0.48 -6.26
CA LEU A 134 -4.67 -0.15 -7.17
C LEU A 134 -4.39 -1.65 -7.26
N GLY A 135 -5.13 -2.44 -6.48
CA GLY A 135 -5.01 -3.90 -6.44
C GLY A 135 -6.36 -4.58 -6.64
N THR A 136 -6.59 -5.65 -5.87
CA THR A 136 -7.93 -6.24 -5.73
C THR A 136 -8.93 -5.21 -5.22
N GLY A 137 -8.51 -4.41 -4.25
CA GLY A 137 -9.19 -3.21 -3.77
C GLY A 137 -8.50 -1.90 -4.17
N ILE A 138 -9.00 -0.79 -3.61
CA ILE A 138 -8.37 0.53 -3.68
C ILE A 138 -8.13 1.07 -2.26
N GLY A 139 -6.86 1.17 -1.90
CA GLY A 139 -6.41 1.81 -0.66
C GLY A 139 -5.79 3.18 -0.93
N GLY A 140 -5.79 4.03 0.10
CA GLY A 140 -5.14 5.33 0.08
C GLY A 140 -4.27 5.52 1.32
N ALA A 141 -3.23 6.35 1.18
CA ALA A 141 -2.46 6.87 2.30
C ALA A 141 -2.03 8.31 1.99
N TYR A 142 -2.04 9.19 2.98
CA TYR A 142 -1.54 10.57 2.86
C TYR A 142 -0.46 10.83 3.90
N LEU A 143 0.68 11.32 3.42
CA LEU A 143 1.84 11.72 4.21
C LEU A 143 2.05 13.21 4.01
N ALA A 144 2.12 13.98 5.10
CA ALA A 144 2.48 15.39 5.07
C ALA A 144 3.44 15.71 6.22
N ASN A 145 4.52 16.41 5.91
CA ASN A 145 5.56 16.80 6.87
C ASN A 145 6.10 15.61 7.69
N GLY A 146 6.29 14.46 7.03
CA GLY A 146 6.78 13.24 7.67
C GLY A 146 5.78 12.54 8.61
N GLN A 147 4.50 12.92 8.57
CA GLN A 147 3.44 12.34 9.39
C GLN A 147 2.27 11.84 8.53
N LEU A 148 1.81 10.62 8.84
CA LEU A 148 0.61 10.08 8.20
C LEU A 148 -0.64 10.80 8.72
N ALA A 149 -1.55 11.11 7.81
CA ALA A 149 -2.88 11.62 8.14
C ALA A 149 -3.90 10.47 8.17
N SER A 150 -3.85 9.65 9.22
CA SER A 150 -4.72 8.46 9.38
C SER A 150 -6.12 8.80 9.92
N GLY A 151 -6.36 10.06 10.30
CA GLY A 151 -7.63 10.54 10.86
C GLY A 151 -7.85 10.14 12.33
N ALA A 152 -8.92 10.66 12.93
CA ALA A 152 -9.20 10.49 14.37
C ALA A 152 -9.48 9.03 14.79
N HIS A 153 -9.88 8.17 13.84
CA HIS A 153 -10.27 6.78 14.10
C HIS A 153 -9.51 5.77 13.22
N GLY A 154 -8.43 6.20 12.55
CA GLY A 154 -7.65 5.33 11.66
C GLY A 154 -8.30 4.96 10.32
N THR A 155 -9.47 5.52 10.01
CA THR A 155 -10.24 5.20 8.78
C THR A 155 -10.06 6.20 7.63
N ALA A 156 -9.26 7.27 7.82
CA ALA A 156 -9.00 8.21 6.74
C ALA A 156 -8.34 7.47 5.56
N ASN A 157 -8.51 8.01 4.34
CA ASN A 157 -7.94 7.44 3.12
C ASN A 157 -8.49 6.06 2.72
N SER A 158 -9.65 5.65 3.26
CA SER A 158 -10.43 4.48 2.80
C SER A 158 -11.10 4.75 1.43
N LEU A 159 -10.28 5.08 0.43
CA LEU A 159 -10.68 5.64 -0.86
C LEU A 159 -11.61 4.73 -1.64
N GLY A 160 -11.44 3.41 -1.55
CA GLY A 160 -12.27 2.44 -2.26
C GLY A 160 -13.77 2.61 -2.01
N TYR A 161 -14.17 3.06 -0.82
CA TYR A 161 -15.58 3.29 -0.46
C TYR A 161 -16.15 4.64 -0.90
N THR A 162 -15.31 5.54 -1.43
CA THR A 162 -15.76 6.84 -1.95
C THR A 162 -16.48 6.68 -3.30
N LEU A 163 -16.98 7.79 -3.86
CA LEU A 163 -17.62 7.85 -5.19
C LEU A 163 -18.70 6.79 -5.41
N PHE A 164 -19.53 6.54 -4.38
CA PHE A 164 -20.69 5.67 -4.50
C PHE A 164 -21.65 6.21 -5.56
N CYS A 165 -21.95 5.37 -6.54
CA CYS A 165 -22.89 5.68 -7.61
C CYS A 165 -24.23 4.97 -7.33
N PRO A 166 -25.31 5.68 -6.99
CA PRO A 166 -26.60 5.07 -6.69
C PRO A 166 -27.21 4.30 -7.88
N LYS A 167 -26.87 4.70 -9.11
CA LYS A 167 -27.40 4.08 -10.34
C LYS A 167 -26.85 2.68 -10.55
N THR A 168 -25.56 2.47 -10.30
CA THR A 168 -24.89 1.18 -10.46
C THR A 168 -24.78 0.41 -9.14
N GLN A 169 -25.08 1.06 -8.01
CA GLN A 169 -24.87 0.55 -6.65
C GLN A 169 -23.42 0.10 -6.40
N THR A 170 -22.47 0.84 -6.96
CA THR A 170 -21.04 0.55 -6.84
C THR A 170 -20.28 1.73 -6.25
N ASN A 171 -19.26 1.46 -5.45
CA ASN A 171 -18.28 2.45 -4.99
C ASN A 171 -17.13 2.66 -6.00
N PHE A 172 -16.12 3.44 -5.61
CA PHE A 172 -14.93 3.70 -6.42
C PHE A 172 -14.16 2.41 -6.73
N GLU A 173 -13.88 1.60 -5.71
CA GLU A 173 -13.12 0.36 -5.82
C GLU A 173 -13.73 -0.61 -6.85
N GLN A 174 -15.04 -0.86 -6.74
CA GLN A 174 -15.76 -1.78 -7.61
C GLN A 174 -15.73 -1.37 -9.09
N ARG A 175 -15.45 -0.09 -9.38
CA ARG A 175 -15.37 0.44 -10.75
C ARG A 175 -13.94 0.60 -11.25
N ALA A 176 -12.99 0.92 -10.38
CA ALA A 176 -11.66 1.39 -10.76
C ALA A 176 -10.48 0.51 -10.28
N SER A 177 -10.72 -0.54 -9.48
CA SER A 177 -9.62 -1.41 -9.02
C SER A 177 -8.98 -2.19 -10.18
N THR A 178 -7.83 -2.81 -9.93
CA THR A 178 -7.21 -3.72 -10.92
C THR A 178 -8.08 -4.96 -11.13
N LEU A 179 -8.78 -5.43 -10.08
CA LEU A 179 -9.75 -6.52 -10.20
C LEU A 179 -10.94 -6.17 -11.11
N SER A 180 -11.42 -4.92 -11.08
CA SER A 180 -12.48 -4.50 -12.01
C SER A 180 -12.00 -4.48 -13.46
N LEU A 181 -10.71 -4.16 -13.69
CA LEU A 181 -10.08 -4.23 -15.00
C LEU A 181 -9.90 -5.68 -15.47
N GLU A 182 -9.43 -6.58 -14.59
CA GLU A 182 -9.33 -8.02 -14.86
C GLU A 182 -10.68 -8.58 -15.30
N ALA A 183 -11.76 -8.27 -14.57
CA ALA A 183 -13.11 -8.72 -14.93
C ALA A 183 -13.57 -8.21 -16.31
N LYS A 184 -13.14 -7.01 -16.73
CA LYS A 184 -13.44 -6.46 -18.06
C LYS A 184 -12.62 -7.11 -19.18
N LEU A 185 -11.43 -7.61 -18.88
CA LEU A 185 -10.53 -8.28 -19.82
C LEU A 185 -10.79 -9.79 -19.92
N ALA A 186 -11.39 -10.41 -18.90
CA ALA A 186 -11.71 -11.83 -18.86
C ALA A 186 -12.50 -12.37 -20.07
N PRO A 187 -13.49 -11.63 -20.64
CA PRO A 187 -14.19 -12.08 -21.86
C PRO A 187 -13.30 -12.23 -23.10
N PHE A 188 -12.10 -11.63 -23.07
CA PHE A 188 -11.10 -11.71 -24.13
C PHE A 188 -9.99 -12.72 -23.82
N ASP A 189 -10.05 -13.40 -22.66
CA ASP A 189 -9.00 -14.30 -22.15
C ASP A 189 -7.62 -13.61 -22.04
N LEU A 190 -7.63 -12.34 -21.61
CA LEU A 190 -6.42 -11.52 -21.48
C LEU A 190 -6.12 -11.20 -20.02
N SER A 191 -4.85 -11.25 -19.67
CA SER A 191 -4.32 -10.62 -18.47
C SER A 191 -4.33 -9.09 -18.59
N VAL A 192 -4.25 -8.40 -17.45
CA VAL A 192 -4.08 -6.94 -17.41
C VAL A 192 -2.90 -6.49 -18.27
N LYS A 193 -1.77 -7.21 -18.16
CA LYS A 193 -0.56 -6.89 -18.92
C LYS A 193 -0.80 -6.95 -20.43
N GLU A 194 -1.41 -8.03 -20.92
CA GLU A 194 -1.70 -8.19 -22.35
C GLU A 194 -2.71 -7.14 -22.83
N GLY A 195 -3.74 -6.83 -22.03
CA GLY A 195 -4.68 -5.75 -22.33
C GLY A 195 -4.00 -4.40 -22.48
N PHE A 196 -3.04 -4.09 -21.61
CA PHE A 196 -2.21 -2.88 -21.71
C PHE A 196 -1.29 -2.89 -22.94
N GLU A 197 -0.69 -4.03 -23.29
CA GLU A 197 0.16 -4.17 -24.50
C GLU A 197 -0.64 -3.92 -25.78
N LEU A 198 -1.86 -4.49 -25.89
CA LEU A 198 -2.74 -4.29 -27.04
C LEU A 198 -3.27 -2.85 -27.13
N ALA A 199 -3.64 -2.26 -25.98
CA ALA A 199 -4.05 -0.85 -25.93
C ALA A 199 -2.90 0.09 -26.35
N LYS A 200 -1.67 -0.19 -25.91
CA LYS A 200 -0.48 0.57 -26.31
C LYS A 200 -0.18 0.46 -27.81
N ALA A 201 -0.54 -0.67 -28.42
CA ALA A 201 -0.50 -0.86 -29.87
C ALA A 201 -1.69 -0.21 -30.61
N GLY A 202 -2.59 0.48 -29.91
CA GLY A 202 -3.75 1.16 -30.49
C GLY A 202 -4.88 0.23 -30.94
N GLN A 203 -4.90 -1.02 -30.48
CA GLN A 203 -5.89 -2.00 -30.93
C GLN A 203 -7.22 -1.84 -30.19
N GLU A 204 -8.31 -1.80 -30.96
CA GLU A 204 -9.68 -1.85 -30.43
C GLU A 204 -10.14 -3.31 -30.22
N PRO A 205 -11.01 -3.59 -29.22
CA PRO A 205 -11.65 -2.65 -28.29
C PRO A 205 -10.79 -2.28 -27.06
N TYR A 206 -9.54 -2.75 -26.98
CA TYR A 206 -8.71 -2.68 -25.77
C TYR A 206 -8.33 -1.24 -25.40
N LEU A 207 -7.99 -0.42 -26.39
CA LEU A 207 -7.70 0.99 -26.16
C LEU A 207 -8.89 1.71 -25.51
N SER A 208 -10.09 1.54 -26.07
CA SER A 208 -11.31 2.14 -25.51
C SER A 208 -11.64 1.59 -24.12
N LEU A 209 -11.45 0.29 -23.90
CA LEU A 209 -11.66 -0.36 -22.60
C LEU A 209 -10.74 0.22 -21.53
N LEU A 210 -9.43 0.34 -21.81
CA LEU A 210 -8.46 0.89 -20.88
C LEU A 210 -8.70 2.37 -20.61
N LYS A 211 -9.06 3.16 -21.63
CA LYS A 211 -9.45 4.57 -21.45
C LYS A 211 -10.68 4.70 -20.54
N ALA A 212 -11.68 3.85 -20.72
CA ALA A 212 -12.87 3.86 -19.88
C ALA A 212 -12.54 3.49 -18.42
N TRP A 213 -11.69 2.49 -18.19
CA TRP A 213 -11.21 2.17 -16.84
C TRP A 213 -10.38 3.30 -16.23
N ALA A 214 -9.44 3.87 -16.98
CA ALA A 214 -8.60 4.97 -16.51
C ALA A 214 -9.43 6.24 -16.19
N LYS A 215 -10.55 6.45 -16.88
CA LYS A 215 -11.49 7.52 -16.56
C LYS A 215 -12.13 7.33 -15.19
N GLU A 216 -12.42 6.09 -14.81
CA GLU A 216 -12.92 5.79 -13.46
C GLU A 216 -11.84 6.07 -12.42
N VAL A 217 -10.61 5.60 -12.65
CA VAL A 217 -9.46 5.89 -11.77
C VAL A 217 -9.27 7.41 -11.63
N ALA A 218 -9.27 8.15 -12.74
CA ALA A 218 -9.06 9.60 -12.76
C ALA A 218 -10.10 10.40 -11.96
N GLN A 219 -11.35 9.93 -11.84
CA GLN A 219 -12.36 10.57 -10.97
C GLN A 219 -11.96 10.51 -9.49
N GLY A 220 -11.38 9.39 -9.05
CA GLY A 220 -10.86 9.27 -7.68
C GLY A 220 -9.61 10.12 -7.48
N LEU A 221 -8.69 10.08 -8.44
CA LEU A 221 -7.47 10.88 -8.38
C LEU A 221 -7.76 12.39 -8.38
N SER A 222 -8.74 12.86 -9.17
CA SER A 222 -9.08 14.29 -9.20
C SER A 222 -9.56 14.81 -7.85
N ASN A 223 -10.35 14.02 -7.11
CA ASN A 223 -10.74 14.37 -5.74
C ASN A 223 -9.54 14.47 -4.80
N ILE A 224 -8.56 13.59 -4.94
CA ILE A 224 -7.34 13.63 -4.12
C ILE A 224 -6.55 14.89 -4.43
N LEU A 225 -6.35 15.19 -5.71
CA LEU A 225 -5.64 16.39 -6.16
C LEU A 225 -6.30 17.68 -5.65
N LEU A 226 -7.64 17.75 -5.69
CA LEU A 226 -8.39 18.93 -5.24
C LEU A 226 -8.45 19.09 -3.71
N LEU A 227 -8.40 18.00 -2.95
CA LEU A 227 -8.56 18.03 -1.49
C LEU A 227 -7.23 18.07 -0.73
N PHE A 228 -6.20 17.40 -1.25
CA PHE A 228 -4.93 17.20 -0.54
C PHE A 228 -3.74 17.92 -1.17
N ASP A 229 -3.82 18.26 -2.46
CA ASP A 229 -2.75 18.94 -3.23
C ASP A 229 -1.33 18.45 -2.87
N PRO A 230 -1.03 17.14 -3.01
CA PRO A 230 0.28 16.63 -2.62
C PRO A 230 1.37 17.07 -3.64
N GLU A 231 2.63 17.15 -3.21
CA GLU A 231 3.75 17.33 -4.14
C GLU A 231 3.86 16.13 -5.10
N VAL A 232 3.59 14.91 -4.58
CA VAL A 232 3.62 13.65 -5.35
C VAL A 232 2.35 12.83 -5.12
N LEU A 233 1.71 12.39 -6.21
CA LEU A 233 0.67 11.36 -6.21
C LEU A 233 1.26 10.05 -6.75
N LEU A 234 1.43 9.07 -5.88
CA LEU A 234 1.96 7.75 -6.20
C LEU A 234 0.83 6.79 -6.56
N ILE A 235 0.99 6.09 -7.68
CA ILE A 235 0.16 4.95 -8.07
C ILE A 235 0.91 3.66 -7.70
N GLY A 236 0.36 2.93 -6.73
CA GLY A 236 0.84 1.64 -6.26
C GLY A 236 0.02 0.46 -6.80
N GLY A 237 0.36 -0.74 -6.34
CA GLY A 237 -0.25 -2.00 -6.79
C GLY A 237 0.37 -2.55 -8.08
N ALA A 238 0.03 -3.79 -8.44
CA ALA A 238 0.67 -4.49 -9.56
C ALA A 238 0.54 -3.78 -10.91
N VAL A 239 -0.53 -2.97 -11.10
CA VAL A 239 -0.74 -2.18 -12.31
C VAL A 239 0.36 -1.12 -12.53
N CYS A 240 1.11 -0.74 -11.49
CA CYS A 240 2.21 0.22 -11.64
C CYS A 240 3.35 -0.29 -12.55
N GLN A 241 3.41 -1.60 -12.80
CA GLN A 241 4.37 -2.21 -13.73
C GLN A 241 4.22 -1.70 -15.18
N GLN A 242 3.09 -1.07 -15.51
CA GLN A 242 2.86 -0.45 -16.81
C GLN A 242 3.54 0.94 -16.96
N LYS A 243 4.13 1.46 -15.87
CA LYS A 243 5.01 2.64 -15.83
C LYS A 243 4.43 3.86 -16.58
N ASP A 244 5.20 4.44 -17.48
CA ASP A 244 4.89 5.70 -18.18
C ASP A 244 3.58 5.63 -18.96
N TYR A 245 3.23 4.47 -19.52
CA TYR A 245 1.99 4.33 -20.28
C TYR A 245 0.76 4.44 -19.37
N LEU A 246 0.82 3.89 -18.15
CA LEU A 246 -0.24 4.12 -17.15
C LEU A 246 -0.32 5.60 -16.77
N LEU A 247 0.82 6.24 -16.50
CA LEU A 247 0.85 7.67 -16.14
C LEU A 247 0.30 8.55 -17.27
N GLN A 248 0.66 8.27 -18.52
CA GLN A 248 0.13 8.97 -19.69
C GLN A 248 -1.39 8.81 -19.75
N LEU A 249 -1.89 7.58 -19.67
CA LEU A 249 -3.31 7.29 -19.75
C LEU A 249 -4.11 8.01 -18.65
N LEU A 250 -3.60 8.03 -17.42
CA LEU A 250 -4.23 8.74 -16.30
C LEU A 250 -4.19 10.25 -16.47
N ASN A 251 -3.07 10.82 -16.91
CA ASN A 251 -2.96 12.26 -17.19
C ASN A 251 -3.91 12.71 -18.30
N GLU A 252 -4.06 11.91 -19.37
CA GLU A 252 -5.03 12.17 -20.44
C GLU A 252 -6.46 12.25 -19.89
N GLN A 253 -6.84 11.34 -18.99
CA GLN A 253 -8.18 11.36 -18.40
C GLN A 253 -8.36 12.49 -17.37
N LEU A 254 -7.33 12.80 -16.57
CA LEU A 254 -7.37 13.92 -15.62
C LEU A 254 -7.54 15.27 -16.33
N ALA A 255 -6.89 15.46 -17.48
CA ALA A 255 -7.01 16.69 -18.28
C ALA A 255 -8.43 16.95 -18.81
N LEU A 256 -9.28 15.92 -18.88
CA LEU A 256 -10.70 16.06 -19.25
C LEU A 256 -11.60 16.46 -18.07
N ILE A 257 -11.12 16.28 -16.83
CA ILE A 257 -11.89 16.48 -15.60
C ILE A 257 -11.49 17.79 -14.92
N LEU A 258 -10.19 18.09 -14.90
CA LEU A 258 -9.61 19.22 -14.19
C LEU A 258 -9.34 20.40 -15.13
N PRO A 259 -9.57 21.64 -14.68
CA PRO A 259 -9.15 22.84 -15.42
C PRO A 259 -7.64 22.81 -15.71
N PRO A 260 -7.20 23.20 -16.93
CA PRO A 260 -5.78 23.27 -17.26
C PRO A 260 -4.99 24.14 -16.28
N GLY A 261 -3.88 23.62 -15.78
CA GLY A 261 -2.97 24.34 -14.88
C GLY A 261 -3.42 24.48 -13.42
N LEU A 262 -4.56 23.90 -13.03
CA LEU A 262 -5.05 23.98 -11.65
C LEU A 262 -4.16 23.20 -10.66
N CYS A 263 -3.81 21.96 -10.99
CA CYS A 263 -3.02 21.07 -10.13
C CYS A 263 -1.58 20.95 -10.64
N GLN A 264 -0.61 21.06 -9.73
CA GLN A 264 0.83 20.96 -10.04
C GLN A 264 1.47 19.67 -9.50
N THR A 265 0.71 18.83 -8.82
CA THR A 265 1.13 17.52 -8.30
C THR A 265 1.79 16.66 -9.37
N GLN A 266 2.92 16.04 -9.01
CA GLN A 266 3.60 15.08 -9.87
C GLN A 266 2.99 13.69 -9.71
N LEU A 267 2.40 13.15 -10.78
CA LEU A 267 1.99 11.76 -10.82
C LEU A 267 3.22 10.86 -11.05
N LYS A 268 3.40 9.85 -10.19
CA LYS A 268 4.49 8.87 -10.27
C LYS A 268 3.97 7.46 -9.98
N VAL A 269 4.73 6.45 -10.38
CA VAL A 269 4.49 5.05 -9.97
C VAL A 269 5.37 4.70 -8.77
N ALA A 270 4.88 3.80 -7.91
CA ALA A 270 5.70 3.21 -6.84
C ALA A 270 6.90 2.45 -7.43
N THR A 271 8.06 2.55 -6.78
CA THR A 271 9.36 2.05 -7.30
C THR A 271 9.95 0.91 -6.48
N LEU A 272 9.61 0.82 -5.20
CA LEU A 272 10.11 -0.22 -4.29
C LEU A 272 9.33 -1.53 -4.41
N ALA A 273 8.23 -1.52 -5.17
CA ALA A 273 7.38 -2.67 -5.43
C ALA A 273 7.07 -3.44 -4.13
N ASP A 274 7.51 -4.69 -4.04
CA ASP A 274 7.18 -5.60 -2.95
C ASP A 274 8.07 -5.42 -1.70
N LYS A 275 8.99 -4.46 -1.72
CA LYS A 275 9.84 -4.06 -0.59
C LYS A 275 9.31 -2.83 0.13
N ALA A 276 8.37 -2.08 -0.45
CA ALA A 276 7.89 -0.82 0.08
C ALA A 276 7.38 -0.97 1.53
N GLN A 277 6.58 -2.00 1.78
CA GLN A 277 6.02 -2.33 3.09
C GLN A 277 7.10 -2.63 4.14
N LEU A 278 8.17 -3.35 3.77
CA LEU A 278 9.26 -3.65 4.70
C LEU A 278 10.02 -2.39 5.11
N TYR A 279 10.29 -1.48 4.18
CA TYR A 279 10.89 -0.17 4.49
C TYR A 279 9.95 0.72 5.30
N GLY A 280 8.67 0.75 4.95
CA GLY A 280 7.69 1.60 5.63
C GLY A 280 7.35 1.14 7.03
N ALA A 281 7.34 -0.17 7.28
CA ALA A 281 7.09 -0.76 8.60
C ALA A 281 8.06 -0.21 9.66
N VAL A 282 9.28 0.15 9.26
CA VAL A 282 10.34 0.65 10.13
C VAL A 282 10.57 2.15 10.02
N TYR A 283 9.81 2.86 9.20
CA TYR A 283 9.85 4.33 9.08
C TYR A 283 9.78 5.06 10.44
N PRO A 284 8.97 4.65 11.43
CA PRO A 284 8.93 5.34 12.73
C PRO A 284 10.26 5.37 13.49
N PHE A 285 11.20 4.48 13.18
CA PHE A 285 12.56 4.47 13.76
C PHE A 285 13.57 5.33 12.99
N ILE A 286 13.26 5.71 11.75
CA ILE A 286 14.19 6.37 10.82
C ILE A 286 14.01 7.90 10.82
N LYS A 287 12.77 8.36 11.00
CA LYS A 287 12.38 9.78 10.96
C LYS A 287 13.10 10.66 11.98
#